data_AF-A0A554I9Q1-F1
#
_entry.id   AF-A0A554I9Q1-F1
#
_cell.length_a   1.000
_cell.length_b   1.000
_cell.length_c   1.000
_cell.angle_alpha   90.00
_cell.angle_beta   90.00
_cell.angle_gamma   90.00
#
_symmetry.space_group_name_H-M   'P 1'
#
loop_
_entity.id
_entity.type
_entity.pdbx_description
1 polymer ?
#
loop_
_entity_poly.entity_id
_entity_poly.type
_entity_poly.pdbx_seq_one_letter_code
_entity_poly.pdbx_strand_id
1 'polypeptide(L)'
;MKKKKHFGTPLNIIVFFVLFFGIFASSHAGNPELIVTWKADNFYPTSYTGKAIPSYGTKTSFAVEAIQDGKLLDISKSTIEWRKNGERIKKGEGQKEALVVFSNTDRTSFVSVSVLINGTSIEKSISIPITEPRLVIEIPYKNLTAPKNSDISITATPYFFNATSLNDFSFSWNINGIKKGTGTNNKLTLNTGNPSSQSDSVVTILGYAQNKKSLLEIKKTQAKLFISD
;
A
#
# COMPACT_ATOMS: atom_id res chain seq x y z
N MET A 1 9.31 46.55 94.57
CA MET A 1 8.07 45.83 94.15
C MET A 1 7.25 46.75 93.26
N LYS A 2 6.67 46.21 92.16
CA LYS A 2 5.77 46.81 91.17
C LYS A 2 6.33 47.70 90.03
N LYS A 3 6.45 47.02 88.88
CA LYS A 3 6.55 47.48 87.49
C LYS A 3 5.36 48.39 87.08
N LYS A 4 5.60 49.36 86.19
CA LYS A 4 4.62 49.80 85.18
C LYS A 4 5.26 49.73 83.79
N LYS A 5 4.68 48.88 82.93
CA LYS A 5 4.95 48.75 81.49
C LYS A 5 3.91 49.60 80.74
N HIS A 6 4.33 50.38 79.76
CA HIS A 6 3.49 50.85 78.64
C HIS A 6 4.41 50.90 77.40
N PHE A 7 4.17 50.02 76.42
CA PHE A 7 3.35 50.22 75.21
C PHE A 7 4.18 50.83 74.07
N GLY A 8 4.95 49.97 73.40
CA GLY A 8 5.52 50.25 72.08
C GLY A 8 4.80 49.38 71.06
N THR A 9 4.14 50.02 70.11
CA THR A 9 3.49 49.43 68.93
C THR A 9 4.55 48.78 68.03
N PRO A 10 4.37 47.54 67.55
CA PRO A 10 5.27 47.00 66.54
C PRO A 10 4.87 47.52 65.15
N LEU A 11 5.83 48.15 64.47
CA LEU A 11 5.75 48.55 63.06
C LEU A 11 5.95 47.28 62.20
N ASN A 12 4.87 46.79 61.58
CA ASN A 12 4.93 45.66 60.66
C ASN A 12 5.56 46.09 59.33
N ILE A 13 6.82 45.70 59.10
CA ILE A 13 7.48 45.81 57.79
C ILE A 13 7.06 44.58 56.97
N ILE A 14 6.19 44.78 55.98
CA ILE A 14 5.84 43.76 54.99
C ILE A 14 6.98 43.74 53.94
N VAL A 15 7.82 42.72 54.00
CA VAL A 15 8.85 42.43 52.98
C VAL A 15 8.17 41.67 51.84
N PHE A 16 8.02 42.32 50.69
CA PHE A 16 7.48 41.70 49.47
C PHE A 16 8.60 40.95 48.75
N PHE A 17 8.72 39.64 48.98
CA PHE A 17 9.65 38.77 48.28
C PHE A 17 9.06 38.39 46.91
N VAL A 18 9.39 39.16 45.86
CA VAL A 18 9.03 38.80 44.49
C VAL A 18 9.94 37.67 44.03
N LEU A 19 9.48 36.44 44.26
CA LEU A 19 10.05 35.23 43.66
C LEU A 19 9.84 35.30 42.14
N PHE A 20 10.86 35.77 41.43
CA PHE A 20 11.00 35.56 39.99
C PHE A 20 11.18 34.05 39.74
N PHE A 21 10.07 33.31 39.68
CA PHE A 21 10.05 32.01 39.03
C PHE A 21 10.28 32.24 37.55
N GLY A 22 11.55 32.23 37.14
CA GLY A 22 11.91 32.08 35.73
C GLY A 22 11.33 30.76 35.25
N ILE A 23 10.20 30.82 34.55
CA ILE A 23 9.68 29.70 33.78
C ILE A 23 10.68 29.52 32.64
N PHE A 24 11.72 28.72 32.87
CA PHE A 24 12.51 28.17 31.78
C PHE A 24 11.56 27.25 31.02
N ALA A 25 10.97 27.76 29.95
CA ALA A 25 10.39 26.93 28.93
C ALA A 25 11.55 26.13 28.33
N SER A 26 11.78 24.93 28.85
CA SER A 26 12.62 23.95 28.18
C SER A 26 11.93 23.65 26.85
N SER A 27 12.38 24.33 25.80
CA SER A 27 12.13 23.95 24.42
C SER A 27 12.76 22.58 24.24
N HIS A 28 12.00 21.52 24.54
CA HIS A 28 12.35 20.18 24.15
C HIS A 28 12.31 20.20 22.62
N ALA A 29 13.48 20.24 21.98
CA ALA A 29 13.57 19.95 20.56
C ALA A 29 12.86 18.60 20.35
N GLY A 30 11.90 18.56 19.44
CA GLY A 30 11.11 17.35 19.21
C GLY A 30 12.04 16.20 18.88
N ASN A 31 11.73 15.00 19.39
CA ASN A 31 12.46 13.81 18.96
C ASN A 31 12.23 13.62 17.45
N PRO A 32 13.25 13.27 16.66
CA PRO A 32 13.05 13.01 15.25
C PRO A 32 12.05 11.87 15.03
N GLU A 33 11.17 12.03 14.03
CA GLU A 33 10.24 11.00 13.57
C GLU A 33 10.66 10.50 12.19
N LEU A 34 10.54 9.19 11.95
CA LEU A 34 10.78 8.59 10.65
C LEU A 34 9.49 8.41 9.86
N ILE A 35 9.51 8.84 8.60
CA ILE A 35 8.49 8.56 7.60
C ILE A 35 9.01 7.49 6.66
N VAL A 36 8.29 6.37 6.58
CA VAL A 36 8.61 5.27 5.68
C VAL A 36 7.59 5.23 4.56
N THR A 37 8.07 5.27 3.32
CA THR A 37 7.25 5.11 2.12
C THR A 37 7.66 3.85 1.38
N TRP A 38 6.75 3.35 0.54
CA TRP A 38 7.01 2.15 -0.26
C TRP A 38 6.19 2.14 -1.55
N LYS A 39 6.69 1.44 -2.55
CA LYS A 39 6.05 1.25 -3.86
C LYS A 39 6.33 -0.17 -4.39
N ALA A 40 5.28 -0.89 -4.76
CA ALA A 40 5.38 -2.17 -5.45
C ALA A 40 5.53 -1.97 -6.96
N ASP A 41 6.44 -2.72 -7.59
CA ASP A 41 6.65 -2.74 -9.04
C ASP A 41 5.81 -3.86 -9.68
N ASN A 42 4.49 -3.64 -9.72
CA ASN A 42 3.53 -4.56 -10.31
C ASN A 42 2.43 -3.81 -11.08
N PHE A 43 1.73 -4.55 -11.94
CA PHE A 43 0.66 -4.02 -12.77
C PHE A 43 -0.64 -3.91 -11.98
N TYR A 44 -1.32 -2.78 -12.12
CA TYR A 44 -2.70 -2.58 -11.70
C TYR A 44 -3.37 -1.61 -12.69
N PRO A 45 -4.70 -1.67 -12.86
CA PRO A 45 -5.37 -0.79 -13.81
C PRO A 45 -5.37 0.65 -13.32
N THR A 46 -5.39 1.60 -14.25
CA THR A 46 -5.42 3.04 -13.95
C THR A 46 -6.68 3.48 -13.20
N SER A 47 -7.75 2.69 -13.25
CA SER A 47 -8.99 2.90 -12.49
C SER A 47 -8.87 2.51 -11.01
N TYR A 48 -7.80 1.82 -10.60
CA TYR A 48 -7.58 1.43 -9.21
C TYR A 48 -7.12 2.64 -8.39
N THR A 49 -7.93 3.06 -7.43
CA THR A 49 -7.69 4.22 -6.57
C THR A 49 -6.88 3.91 -5.31
N GLY A 50 -6.65 2.62 -5.03
CA GLY A 50 -5.89 2.17 -3.87
C GLY A 50 -4.37 2.19 -4.09
N LYS A 51 -3.62 1.91 -3.01
CA LYS A 51 -2.18 1.69 -3.11
C LYS A 51 -1.91 0.29 -3.68
N ALA A 52 -1.07 0.20 -4.71
CA ALA A 52 -0.68 -1.07 -5.29
C ALA A 52 -0.09 -2.02 -4.24
N ILE A 53 -0.76 -3.15 -4.01
CA ILE A 53 -0.34 -4.15 -3.03
C ILE A 53 0.65 -5.09 -3.71
N PRO A 54 1.83 -5.37 -3.14
CA PRO A 54 2.77 -6.30 -3.75
C PRO A 54 2.20 -7.71 -3.80
N SER A 55 2.56 -8.44 -4.84
CA SER A 55 2.35 -9.88 -4.90
C SER A 55 3.66 -10.64 -4.76
N TYR A 56 3.59 -11.96 -4.68
CA TYR A 56 4.78 -12.80 -4.56
C TYR A 56 5.71 -12.58 -5.76
N GLY A 57 7.00 -12.38 -5.50
CA GLY A 57 7.99 -12.05 -6.52
C GLY A 57 8.02 -10.57 -6.93
N THR A 58 7.08 -9.73 -6.49
CA THR A 58 7.11 -8.30 -6.76
C THR A 58 8.29 -7.63 -6.06
N LYS A 59 9.08 -6.88 -6.82
CA LYS A 59 10.09 -5.98 -6.27
C LYS A 59 9.38 -4.77 -5.66
N THR A 60 9.64 -4.52 -4.38
CA THR A 60 9.05 -3.40 -3.65
C THR A 60 10.15 -2.51 -3.13
N SER A 61 10.13 -1.25 -3.56
CA SER A 61 11.07 -0.23 -3.10
C SER A 61 10.55 0.43 -1.84
N PHE A 62 11.42 0.61 -0.86
CA PHE A 62 11.18 1.33 0.38
C PHE A 62 12.11 2.54 0.45
N ALA A 63 11.61 3.62 1.03
CA ALA A 63 12.40 4.82 1.30
C ALA A 63 12.08 5.36 2.69
N VAL A 64 13.09 5.96 3.34
CA VAL A 64 12.95 6.61 4.65
C VAL A 64 13.37 8.08 4.57
N GLU A 65 12.58 8.93 5.22
CA GLU A 65 12.93 10.31 5.51
C GLU A 65 12.76 10.55 7.02
N ALA A 66 13.49 11.54 7.57
CA ALA A 66 13.36 11.94 8.96
C ALA A 66 12.81 13.37 9.05
N ILE A 67 11.97 13.64 10.05
CA ILE A 67 11.43 14.96 10.35
C ILE A 67 11.73 15.30 11.80
N GLN A 68 12.16 16.53 12.05
CA GLN A 68 12.33 17.08 13.39
C GLN A 68 11.74 18.49 13.41
N ASP A 69 10.87 18.78 14.38
CA ASP A 69 10.22 20.10 14.54
C ASP A 69 9.55 20.62 13.24
N GLY A 70 8.89 19.71 12.52
CA GLY A 70 8.20 20.01 11.26
C GLY A 70 9.10 20.25 10.05
N LYS A 71 10.42 20.03 10.16
CA LYS A 71 11.39 20.19 9.08
C LYS A 71 12.04 18.85 8.72
N LEU A 72 12.36 18.66 7.44
CA LEU A 72 13.16 17.53 7.01
C LEU A 72 14.54 17.58 7.65
N LEU A 73 14.94 16.47 8.26
CA LEU A 73 16.24 16.26 8.86
C LEU A 73 17.13 15.48 7.89
N ASP A 74 18.32 16.00 7.60
CA ASP A 74 19.27 15.34 6.71
C ASP A 74 19.90 14.12 7.40
N ILE A 75 19.53 12.94 6.93
CA ILE A 75 20.05 11.64 7.37
C ILE A 75 21.00 11.01 6.35
N SER A 76 21.52 11.78 5.39
CA SER A 76 22.44 11.29 4.36
C SER A 76 23.75 10.70 4.91
N LYS A 77 24.17 11.15 6.10
CA LYS A 77 25.36 10.65 6.82
C LYS A 77 25.01 9.73 7.99
N SER A 78 23.73 9.44 8.20
CA SER A 78 23.31 8.52 9.26
C SER A 78 23.53 7.08 8.84
N THR A 79 23.86 6.22 9.80
CA THR A 79 23.79 4.76 9.59
C THR A 79 22.33 4.34 9.58
N ILE A 80 21.90 3.72 8.48
CA ILE A 80 20.53 3.24 8.26
C ILE A 80 20.56 1.71 8.12
N GLU A 81 19.68 1.01 8.83
CA GLU A 81 19.52 -0.44 8.74
C GLU A 81 18.07 -0.81 8.43
N TRP A 82 17.87 -1.57 7.36
CA TRP A 82 16.58 -2.08 6.92
C TRP A 82 16.45 -3.56 7.29
N ARG A 83 15.28 -3.94 7.80
CA ARG A 83 14.94 -5.32 8.15
C ARG A 83 13.58 -5.73 7.60
N LYS A 84 13.44 -7.00 7.22
CA LYS A 84 12.17 -7.66 6.90
C LYS A 84 11.99 -8.81 7.86
N ASN A 85 10.88 -8.81 8.60
CA ASN A 85 10.55 -9.84 9.58
C ASN A 85 11.71 -10.10 10.58
N GLY A 86 12.42 -9.03 10.97
CA GLY A 86 13.58 -9.08 11.87
C GLY A 86 14.92 -9.40 11.19
N GLU A 87 14.92 -9.91 9.96
CA GLU A 87 16.13 -10.21 9.20
C GLU A 87 16.67 -8.96 8.49
N ARG A 88 17.97 -8.72 8.58
CA ARG A 88 18.63 -7.57 7.96
C ARG A 88 18.72 -7.73 6.45
N ILE A 89 18.13 -6.78 5.72
CA ILE A 89 18.15 -6.69 4.26
C ILE A 89 19.32 -5.83 3.78
N LYS A 90 19.53 -4.69 4.46
CA LYS A 90 20.50 -3.68 4.03
C LYS A 90 20.97 -2.85 5.22
N LYS A 91 22.23 -2.45 5.24
CA LYS A 91 22.79 -1.55 6.25
C LYS A 91 23.90 -0.69 5.65
N GLY A 92 23.96 0.57 6.03
CA GLY A 92 25.09 1.44 5.69
C GLY A 92 24.79 2.92 5.91
N GLU A 93 25.82 3.73 5.74
CA GLU A 93 25.69 5.19 5.74
C GLU A 93 24.86 5.64 4.53
N GLY A 94 23.89 6.53 4.77
CA GLY A 94 23.08 7.15 3.72
C GLY A 94 22.18 6.20 2.94
N GLN A 95 22.00 4.95 3.39
CA GLN A 95 21.17 3.94 2.73
C GLN A 95 19.67 4.19 2.95
N LYS A 96 19.18 5.33 2.44
CA LYS A 96 17.78 5.77 2.60
C LYS A 96 16.77 4.90 1.86
N GLU A 97 17.23 3.96 1.03
CA GLU A 97 16.39 3.09 0.23
C GLU A 97 16.77 1.62 0.37
N ALA A 98 15.76 0.75 0.30
CA ALA A 98 15.92 -0.69 0.24
C ALA A 98 14.96 -1.32 -0.78
N LEU A 99 15.38 -2.44 -1.35
CA LEU A 99 14.56 -3.25 -2.24
C LEU A 99 14.23 -4.56 -1.55
N VAL A 100 12.95 -4.92 -1.55
CA VAL A 100 12.46 -6.17 -0.95
C VAL A 100 11.68 -6.97 -1.98
N VAL A 101 11.89 -8.29 -1.97
CA VAL A 101 11.08 -9.25 -2.72
C VAL A 101 10.31 -10.11 -1.71
N PHE A 102 9.01 -10.28 -1.95
CA PHE A 102 8.15 -11.10 -1.10
C PHE A 102 8.04 -12.53 -1.63
N SER A 103 8.11 -13.52 -0.75
CA SER A 103 7.95 -14.93 -1.10
C SER A 103 6.48 -15.34 -1.05
N ASN A 104 6.16 -16.50 -1.62
CA ASN A 104 4.81 -17.08 -1.58
C ASN A 104 4.31 -17.47 -0.18
N THR A 105 5.21 -17.54 0.81
CA THR A 105 4.86 -17.81 2.22
C THR A 105 4.50 -16.54 2.99
N ASP A 106 4.83 -15.36 2.45
CA ASP A 106 4.59 -14.09 3.11
C ASP A 106 3.13 -13.65 2.90
N ARG A 107 2.28 -13.70 3.94
CA ARG A 107 0.92 -13.12 3.87
C ARG A 107 0.91 -11.64 4.23
N THR A 108 1.69 -11.32 5.25
CA THR A 108 1.97 -9.98 5.74
C THR A 108 3.43 -9.96 6.12
N SER A 109 4.16 -8.90 5.75
CA SER A 109 5.55 -8.72 6.16
C SER A 109 5.71 -7.44 6.94
N PHE A 110 6.53 -7.49 7.98
CA PHE A 110 6.94 -6.31 8.73
C PHE A 110 8.26 -5.81 8.16
N VAL A 111 8.27 -4.58 7.65
CA VAL A 111 9.49 -3.92 7.23
C VAL A 111 9.81 -2.85 8.26
N SER A 112 10.97 -2.97 8.89
CA SER A 112 11.46 -1.96 9.82
C SER A 112 12.73 -1.30 9.31
N VAL A 113 12.90 -0.05 9.72
CA VAL A 113 14.10 0.74 9.46
C VAL A 113 14.54 1.39 10.75
N SER A 114 15.82 1.27 11.07
CA SER A 114 16.46 2.03 12.14
C SER A 114 17.48 3.01 11.58
N VAL A 115 17.52 4.20 12.16
CA VAL A 115 18.40 5.31 11.76
C VAL A 115 19.13 5.81 13.00
N LEU A 116 20.47 5.86 12.92
CA LEU A 116 21.31 6.42 13.97
C LEU A 116 21.49 7.93 13.75
N ILE A 117 20.92 8.74 14.63
CA ILE A 117 20.95 10.20 14.60
C ILE A 117 21.57 10.69 15.91
N ASN A 118 22.71 11.37 15.84
CA ASN A 118 23.43 11.91 17.01
C ASN A 118 23.66 10.86 18.12
N GLY A 119 23.95 9.61 17.75
CA GLY A 119 24.18 8.51 18.68
C GLY A 119 22.90 7.84 19.23
N THR A 120 21.72 8.35 18.89
CA THR A 120 20.43 7.73 19.24
C THR A 120 19.86 6.96 18.05
N SER A 121 19.49 5.70 18.27
CA SER A 121 18.83 4.88 17.26
C SER A 121 17.31 5.07 17.34
N ILE A 122 16.72 5.51 16.25
CA ILE A 122 15.26 5.67 16.10
C ILE A 122 14.78 4.61 15.12
N GLU A 123 13.67 3.93 15.42
CA GLU A 123 13.13 2.86 14.58
C GLU A 123 11.67 3.13 14.19
N LYS A 124 11.32 2.74 12.96
CA LYS A 124 9.94 2.68 12.49
C LYS A 124 9.69 1.33 11.83
N SER A 125 8.54 0.74 12.11
CA SER A 125 8.07 -0.49 11.46
C SER A 125 6.74 -0.25 10.77
N ILE A 126 6.57 -0.82 9.58
CA ILE A 126 5.31 -0.81 8.84
C ILE A 126 4.93 -2.24 8.44
N SER A 127 3.63 -2.49 8.41
CA SER A 127 3.06 -3.76 7.97
C SER A 127 2.67 -3.67 6.49
N ILE A 128 3.17 -4.59 5.68
CA ILE A 128 2.93 -4.66 4.24
C ILE A 128 2.06 -5.90 3.97
N PRO A 129 0.78 -5.72 3.57
CA PRO A 129 -0.03 -6.84 3.11
C PRO A 129 0.52 -7.34 1.78
N ILE A 130 0.47 -8.65 1.57
CA ILE A 130 0.91 -9.28 0.32
C ILE A 130 -0.26 -10.08 -0.22
N THR A 131 -0.47 -9.98 -1.52
CA THR A 131 -1.64 -10.57 -2.17
C THR A 131 -1.25 -11.46 -3.34
N GLU A 132 -2.22 -12.23 -3.82
CA GLU A 132 -2.06 -12.94 -5.08
C GLU A 132 -2.44 -12.03 -6.25
N PRO A 133 -1.82 -12.19 -7.43
CA PRO A 133 -2.34 -11.60 -8.65
C PRO A 133 -3.78 -12.07 -8.90
N ARG A 134 -4.62 -11.21 -9.46
CA ARG A 134 -6.04 -11.50 -9.72
C ARG A 134 -6.46 -11.03 -11.09
N LEU A 135 -7.35 -11.79 -11.71
CA LEU A 135 -8.03 -11.37 -12.93
C LEU A 135 -9.48 -11.04 -12.59
N VAL A 136 -9.96 -9.87 -13.00
CA VAL A 136 -11.38 -9.50 -12.87
C VAL A 136 -12.00 -9.47 -14.26
N ILE A 137 -13.20 -10.02 -14.39
CA ILE A 137 -14.00 -9.89 -15.61
C ILE A 137 -15.03 -8.80 -15.37
N GLU A 138 -14.94 -7.74 -16.15
CA GLU A 138 -15.85 -6.60 -16.14
C GLU A 138 -16.86 -6.77 -17.27
N ILE A 139 -18.13 -6.84 -16.89
CA ILE A 139 -19.28 -6.92 -17.79
C ILE A 139 -20.06 -5.60 -17.62
N PRO A 140 -20.43 -4.90 -18.71
CA PRO A 140 -21.03 -3.56 -18.65
C PRO A 140 -22.52 -3.58 -18.23
N TYR A 141 -22.91 -4.53 -17.36
CA TYR A 141 -24.27 -4.70 -16.88
C TYR A 141 -24.28 -4.98 -15.37
N LYS A 142 -24.97 -4.12 -14.61
CA LYS A 142 -25.00 -4.15 -13.14
C LYS A 142 -25.49 -5.48 -12.56
N ASN A 143 -26.43 -6.15 -13.23
CA ASN A 143 -27.01 -7.42 -12.79
C ASN A 143 -26.50 -8.62 -13.61
N LEU A 144 -25.45 -8.42 -14.43
CA LEU A 144 -24.95 -9.43 -15.36
C LEU A 144 -26.04 -9.93 -16.31
N THR A 145 -27.04 -9.10 -16.62
CA THR A 145 -28.12 -9.39 -17.57
C THR A 145 -27.95 -8.51 -18.78
N ALA A 146 -27.90 -9.10 -19.97
CA ALA A 146 -27.75 -8.38 -21.22
C ALA A 146 -28.91 -8.67 -22.17
N PRO A 147 -29.26 -7.70 -23.03
CA PRO A 147 -30.31 -7.91 -24.02
C PRO A 147 -29.86 -8.93 -25.07
N LYS A 148 -30.80 -9.74 -25.52
CA LYS A 148 -30.64 -10.62 -26.67
C LYS A 148 -30.33 -9.80 -27.93
N ASN A 149 -29.64 -10.42 -28.89
CA ASN A 149 -29.26 -9.80 -30.16
C ASN A 149 -28.42 -8.50 -30.02
N SER A 150 -27.57 -8.42 -29.00
CA SER A 150 -26.66 -7.30 -28.77
C SER A 150 -25.19 -7.73 -28.80
N ASP A 151 -24.32 -6.77 -29.09
CA ASP A 151 -22.87 -6.93 -28.96
C ASP A 151 -22.42 -6.36 -27.60
N ILE A 152 -21.78 -7.22 -26.81
CA ILE A 152 -21.34 -6.88 -25.46
C ILE A 152 -19.83 -6.88 -25.42
N SER A 153 -19.24 -5.77 -24.95
CA SER A 153 -17.80 -5.70 -24.70
C SER A 153 -17.49 -6.12 -23.26
N ILE A 154 -16.84 -7.26 -23.10
CA ILE A 154 -16.39 -7.82 -21.82
C ILE A 154 -14.90 -7.54 -21.69
N THR A 155 -14.45 -7.06 -20.54
CA THR A 155 -13.03 -6.74 -20.30
C THR A 155 -12.44 -7.65 -19.23
N ALA A 156 -11.24 -8.18 -19.47
CA ALA A 156 -10.42 -8.85 -18.48
C ALA A 156 -9.38 -7.86 -17.93
N THR A 157 -9.47 -7.56 -16.65
CA THR A 157 -8.62 -6.57 -15.98
C THR A 157 -7.68 -7.29 -15.00
N PRO A 158 -6.36 -7.35 -15.28
CA PRO A 158 -5.40 -7.93 -14.36
C PRO A 158 -5.06 -6.97 -13.21
N TYR A 159 -4.86 -7.51 -12.01
CA TYR A 159 -4.49 -6.80 -10.80
C TYR A 159 -3.30 -7.48 -10.13
N PHE A 160 -2.31 -6.68 -9.74
CA PHE A 160 -1.12 -7.04 -8.95
C PHE A 160 -0.23 -8.13 -9.56
N PHE A 161 -0.20 -8.24 -10.89
CA PHE A 161 0.73 -9.13 -11.59
C PHE A 161 2.12 -8.50 -11.68
N ASN A 162 3.18 -9.31 -11.71
CA ASN A 162 4.57 -8.88 -11.90
C ASN A 162 4.89 -8.46 -13.35
N ALA A 163 4.10 -7.50 -13.85
CA ALA A 163 4.15 -6.92 -15.18
C ALA A 163 4.14 -5.39 -15.06
N THR A 164 4.53 -4.68 -16.12
CA THR A 164 4.54 -3.21 -16.12
C THR A 164 3.50 -2.62 -17.06
N SER A 165 2.93 -3.41 -17.98
CA SER A 165 1.94 -2.94 -18.94
C SER A 165 0.98 -4.05 -19.40
N LEU A 166 -0.17 -3.69 -19.97
CA LEU A 166 -1.08 -4.66 -20.60
C LEU A 166 -0.45 -5.46 -21.74
N ASN A 167 0.57 -4.92 -22.40
CA ASN A 167 1.29 -5.60 -23.48
C ASN A 167 2.14 -6.78 -22.98
N ASP A 168 2.43 -6.84 -21.68
CA ASP A 168 3.12 -7.97 -21.05
C ASP A 168 2.20 -9.19 -20.88
N PHE A 169 0.91 -9.08 -21.21
CA PHE A 169 -0.05 -10.16 -21.00
C PHE A 169 -0.45 -10.88 -22.28
N SER A 170 -0.71 -12.18 -22.12
CA SER A 170 -1.44 -13.00 -23.06
C SER A 170 -2.81 -13.33 -22.46
N PHE A 171 -3.87 -13.01 -23.19
CA PHE A 171 -5.25 -13.26 -22.80
C PHE A 171 -5.82 -14.41 -23.61
N SER A 172 -6.67 -15.21 -22.98
CA SER A 172 -7.49 -16.18 -23.71
C SER A 172 -8.87 -16.29 -23.09
N TRP A 173 -9.82 -16.72 -23.91
CA TRP A 173 -11.23 -16.76 -23.56
C TRP A 173 -11.82 -18.13 -23.87
N ASN A 174 -12.74 -18.56 -23.02
CA ASN A 174 -13.59 -19.72 -23.23
C ASN A 174 -15.04 -19.32 -22.94
N ILE A 175 -15.94 -19.60 -23.89
CA ILE A 175 -17.36 -19.28 -23.84
C ILE A 175 -18.15 -20.57 -23.97
N ASN A 176 -18.92 -20.92 -22.94
CA ASN A 176 -19.69 -22.17 -22.88
C ASN A 176 -18.85 -23.42 -23.22
N GLY A 177 -17.61 -23.47 -22.73
CA GLY A 177 -16.67 -24.57 -23.01
C GLY A 177 -15.85 -24.40 -24.29
N ILE A 178 -16.23 -23.49 -25.19
CA ILE A 178 -15.58 -23.27 -26.49
C ILE A 178 -14.46 -22.22 -26.36
N LYS A 179 -13.22 -22.62 -26.64
CA LYS A 179 -12.06 -21.72 -26.67
C LYS A 179 -12.14 -20.75 -27.86
N LYS A 180 -11.98 -19.45 -27.62
CA LYS A 180 -12.03 -18.39 -28.65
C LYS A 180 -10.65 -17.93 -29.16
N GLY A 181 -9.57 -18.52 -28.64
CA GLY A 181 -8.18 -18.22 -29.03
C GLY A 181 -7.39 -17.53 -27.92
N THR A 182 -6.14 -17.19 -28.25
CA THR A 182 -5.17 -16.54 -27.35
C THR A 182 -4.57 -15.33 -28.08
N GLY A 183 -4.39 -14.20 -27.40
CA GLY A 183 -3.85 -12.98 -28.00
C GLY A 183 -3.51 -11.90 -26.97
N THR A 184 -3.28 -10.67 -27.41
CA THR A 184 -2.97 -9.52 -26.53
C THR A 184 -4.19 -8.70 -26.14
N ASN A 185 -5.35 -9.00 -26.73
CA ASN A 185 -6.57 -8.26 -26.50
C ASN A 185 -7.23 -8.71 -25.19
N ASN A 186 -7.31 -7.78 -24.24
CA ASN A 186 -8.00 -7.99 -22.96
C ASN A 186 -9.50 -7.75 -23.05
N LYS A 187 -10.04 -7.46 -24.24
CA LYS A 187 -11.48 -7.31 -24.51
C LYS A 187 -11.99 -8.46 -25.37
N LEU A 188 -13.20 -8.91 -25.05
CA LEU A 188 -13.97 -9.86 -25.82
C LEU A 188 -15.28 -9.20 -26.23
N THR A 189 -15.61 -9.25 -27.52
CA THR A 189 -16.96 -8.91 -27.99
C THR A 189 -17.78 -10.20 -28.08
N LEU A 190 -18.87 -10.26 -27.32
CA LEU A 190 -19.82 -11.35 -27.33
C LEU A 190 -21.11 -10.90 -28.02
N ASN A 191 -21.49 -11.59 -29.10
CA ASN A 191 -22.78 -11.39 -29.76
C ASN A 191 -23.84 -12.33 -29.15
N THR A 192 -24.85 -11.78 -28.48
CA THR A 192 -25.94 -12.54 -27.84
C THR A 192 -27.03 -12.99 -28.82
N GLY A 193 -26.93 -12.64 -30.10
CA GLY A 193 -27.80 -13.10 -31.18
C GLY A 193 -27.27 -14.31 -31.95
N ASN A 194 -26.07 -14.80 -31.66
CA ASN A 194 -25.48 -15.92 -32.40
C ASN A 194 -26.01 -17.29 -31.88
N PRO A 195 -26.46 -18.21 -32.75
CA PRO A 195 -27.01 -19.52 -32.37
C PRO A 195 -26.09 -20.41 -31.53
N SER A 196 -24.77 -20.24 -31.63
CA SER A 196 -23.80 -20.93 -30.77
C SER A 196 -23.80 -20.42 -29.30
N SER A 197 -24.47 -19.30 -29.05
CA SER A 197 -24.74 -18.71 -27.73
C SER A 197 -26.20 -18.92 -27.28
N GLN A 198 -27.09 -19.45 -28.14
CA GLN A 198 -28.56 -19.35 -28.00
C GLN A 198 -29.25 -20.50 -27.26
N SER A 199 -28.59 -21.62 -26.95
CA SER A 199 -29.28 -22.71 -26.23
C SER A 199 -29.58 -22.34 -24.77
N ASP A 200 -28.79 -21.43 -24.20
CA ASP A 200 -28.78 -21.19 -22.76
C ASP A 200 -29.14 -19.74 -22.47
N SER A 201 -30.08 -19.53 -21.54
CA SER A 201 -30.34 -18.22 -20.94
C SER A 201 -29.15 -17.69 -20.11
N VAL A 202 -28.09 -18.49 -20.00
CA VAL A 202 -26.87 -18.20 -19.24
C VAL A 202 -25.64 -18.54 -20.07
N VAL A 203 -24.80 -17.54 -20.30
CA VAL A 203 -23.47 -17.69 -20.91
C VAL A 203 -22.41 -17.75 -19.82
N THR A 204 -21.60 -18.80 -19.81
CA THR A 204 -20.42 -18.91 -18.94
C THR A 204 -19.19 -18.40 -19.68
N ILE A 205 -18.56 -17.37 -19.13
CA ILE A 205 -17.34 -16.77 -19.64
C ILE A 205 -16.20 -17.13 -18.72
N LEU A 206 -15.15 -17.73 -19.26
CA LEU A 206 -13.90 -18.01 -18.55
C LEU A 206 -12.77 -17.24 -19.22
N GLY A 207 -12.18 -16.31 -18.50
CA GLY A 207 -11.06 -15.48 -18.94
C GLY A 207 -9.76 -15.94 -18.29
N TYR A 208 -8.67 -15.85 -19.04
CA TYR A 208 -7.31 -16.12 -18.57
C TYR A 208 -6.41 -14.92 -18.89
N ALA A 209 -5.50 -14.61 -17.97
CA ALA A 209 -4.40 -13.68 -18.20
C ALA A 209 -3.11 -14.33 -17.72
N GLN A 210 -2.11 -14.37 -18.60
CA GLN A 210 -0.78 -14.89 -18.33
C GLN A 210 0.26 -13.80 -18.57
N ASN A 211 1.17 -13.62 -17.61
CA ASN A 211 2.34 -12.77 -17.80
C ASN A 211 3.31 -13.44 -18.78
N LYS A 212 3.66 -12.77 -19.88
CA LYS A 212 4.60 -13.26 -20.89
C LYS A 212 6.02 -13.43 -20.35
N LYS A 213 6.39 -12.67 -19.31
CA LYS A 213 7.70 -12.73 -18.65
C LYS A 213 7.79 -13.84 -17.61
N SER A 214 6.64 -14.39 -17.17
CA SER A 214 6.57 -15.44 -16.16
C SER A 214 5.48 -16.44 -16.52
N LEU A 215 5.86 -17.54 -17.17
CA LEU A 215 4.91 -18.55 -17.67
C LEU A 215 4.05 -19.17 -16.56
N LEU A 216 4.53 -19.15 -15.31
CA LEU A 216 3.82 -19.67 -14.14
C LEU A 216 2.85 -18.66 -13.52
N GLU A 217 2.95 -17.38 -13.87
CA GLU A 217 2.05 -16.34 -13.39
C GLU A 217 0.83 -16.22 -14.32
N ILE A 218 -0.09 -17.16 -14.14
CA ILE A 218 -1.38 -17.22 -14.83
C ILE A 218 -2.52 -17.15 -13.84
N LYS A 219 -3.56 -16.37 -14.15
CA LYS A 219 -4.82 -16.38 -13.40
C LYS A 219 -6.00 -16.58 -14.33
N LYS A 220 -7.00 -17.27 -13.80
CA LYS A 220 -8.28 -17.55 -14.46
C LYS A 220 -9.42 -17.03 -13.61
N THR A 221 -10.46 -16.52 -14.25
CA THR A 221 -11.68 -16.05 -13.60
C THR A 221 -12.88 -16.43 -14.45
N GLN A 222 -13.96 -16.81 -13.79
CA GLN A 222 -15.22 -17.17 -14.43
C GLN A 222 -16.30 -16.15 -14.07
N ALA A 223 -17.11 -15.79 -15.05
CA ALA A 223 -18.32 -15.01 -14.89
C ALA A 223 -19.50 -15.72 -15.57
N LYS A 224 -20.71 -15.46 -15.07
CA LYS A 224 -21.96 -15.87 -15.71
C LYS A 224 -22.69 -14.63 -16.18
N LEU A 225 -23.17 -14.64 -17.42
CA LEU A 225 -23.97 -13.59 -18.03
C LEU A 225 -25.35 -14.17 -18.35
N PHE A 226 -26.40 -13.55 -17.87
CA PHE A 226 -27.78 -13.88 -18.19
C PHE A 226 -28.22 -13.13 -19.46
N ILE A 227 -28.94 -13.80 -20.34
CA ILE A 227 -29.53 -13.18 -21.53
C ILE A 227 -31.03 -13.07 -21.30
N SER A 228 -31.57 -11.86 -21.44
CA SER A 228 -33.02 -11.59 -21.42
C SER A 228 -33.47 -11.06 -22.77
N ASP A 229 -34.72 -11.32 -23.11
CA ASP A 229 -35.38 -10.70 -24.27
C ASP A 229 -35.54 -9.18 -24.09
#